data_AF-A0A220U9S9-F1
#
_entry.id   AF-A0A220U9S9-F1
#
_cell.length_a   1.000
_cell.length_b   1.000
_cell.length_c   1.000
_cell.angle_alpha   90.00
_cell.angle_beta   90.00
_cell.angle_gamma   90.00
#
_symmetry.space_group_name_H-M   'P 1'
#
loop_
_entity.id
_entity.type
_entity.pdbx_description
1 polymer ?
#
loop_
_entity_poly.entity_id
_entity_poly.type
_entity_poly.pdbx_seq_one_letter_code
_entity_poly.pdbx_strand_id
1 'polypeptide(L)'
;MRFERIFEDLEGQFAHHQQEEVRAVSEDLTRAEQAQLTIADRLRGAQGLGLTLHLAAGFRVSGVVREVGAEWVALAARSGARSAVIPLAAIAMVEGLPSRARLVEDSLRSPLGLGSVLREIARDRAVVRLEASGGSVIGRIAAVGADALDISSLPTGESTTVPGSARITVAFSALQAVQLR
;
A
#
# COMPACT_ATOMS: atom_id res chain seq x y z
N MET A 1 24.18 39.94 -47.01
CA MET A 1 24.60 38.52 -47.17
C MET A 1 25.49 37.97 -46.04
N ARG A 2 26.39 38.74 -45.39
CA ARG A 2 27.12 38.25 -44.18
C ARG A 2 26.34 38.48 -42.89
N PHE A 3 25.66 39.62 -42.79
CA PHE A 3 24.81 39.97 -41.64
C PHE A 3 23.61 39.02 -41.49
N GLU A 4 22.92 38.72 -42.60
CA GLU A 4 21.81 37.77 -42.64
C GLU A 4 22.17 36.40 -42.04
N ARG A 5 23.33 35.84 -42.44
CA ARG A 5 23.80 34.54 -41.94
C ARG A 5 24.17 34.55 -40.46
N ILE A 6 24.59 35.70 -39.92
CA ILE A 6 24.87 35.86 -38.49
C ILE A 6 23.55 35.96 -37.71
N PHE A 7 22.54 36.62 -38.27
CA PHE A 7 21.20 36.67 -37.69
C PHE A 7 20.53 35.30 -37.69
N GLU A 8 20.57 34.56 -38.80
CA GLU A 8 20.05 33.19 -38.88
C GLU A 8 20.72 32.23 -37.87
N ASP A 9 22.04 32.34 -37.69
CA ASP A 9 22.78 31.51 -36.72
C ASP A 9 22.40 31.87 -35.27
N LEU A 10 22.27 33.16 -34.95
CA LEU A 10 21.83 33.62 -33.63
C LEU A 10 20.37 33.25 -33.34
N GLU A 11 19.48 33.37 -34.32
CA GLU A 11 18.08 32.93 -34.21
C GLU A 11 17.98 31.41 -34.00
N GLY A 12 18.81 30.63 -34.71
CA GLY A 12 18.91 29.19 -34.54
C GLY A 12 19.41 28.78 -33.14
N GLN A 13 20.46 29.45 -32.65
CA GLN A 13 20.99 29.22 -31.30
C GLN A 13 19.97 29.61 -30.21
N PHE A 14 19.27 30.72 -30.38
CA PHE A 14 18.23 31.17 -29.44
C PHE A 14 17.03 30.21 -29.42
N ALA A 15 16.57 29.74 -30.59
CA ALA A 15 15.49 28.77 -30.68
C ALA A 15 15.87 27.42 -30.03
N HIS A 16 17.12 26.98 -30.19
CA HIS A 16 17.63 25.78 -29.53
C HIS A 16 17.62 25.92 -28.00
N HIS A 17 18.15 27.03 -27.48
CA HIS A 17 18.18 27.31 -26.03
C HIS A 17 16.78 27.35 -25.42
N GLN A 18 15.82 28.01 -26.08
CA GLN A 18 14.43 28.04 -25.61
C GLN A 18 13.79 26.64 -25.59
N GLN A 19 14.09 25.79 -26.58
CA GLN A 19 13.59 24.40 -26.57
C GLN A 19 14.21 23.57 -25.44
N GLU A 20 15.49 23.78 -25.13
CA GLU A 20 16.15 23.13 -24.00
C GLU A 20 15.58 23.59 -22.65
N GLU A 21 15.35 24.90 -22.48
CA GLU A 21 14.70 25.44 -21.27
C GLU A 21 13.30 24.88 -21.07
N VAL A 22 12.46 24.84 -22.13
CA VAL A 22 11.11 24.27 -22.06
C VAL A 22 11.15 22.78 -21.70
N ARG A 23 12.10 22.01 -22.25
CA ARG A 23 12.29 20.59 -21.91
C ARG A 23 12.73 20.41 -20.47
N ALA A 24 13.71 21.18 -20.00
CA ALA A 24 14.19 21.12 -18.62
C ALA A 24 13.07 21.43 -17.62
N VAL A 25 12.27 22.47 -17.87
CA VAL A 25 11.10 22.82 -17.04
C VAL A 25 10.05 21.70 -17.05
N SER A 26 9.80 21.07 -18.20
CA SER A 26 8.85 19.95 -18.30
C SER A 26 9.33 18.70 -17.58
N GLU A 27 10.62 18.37 -17.66
CA GLU A 27 11.23 17.26 -16.94
C GLU A 27 11.20 17.49 -15.42
N ASP A 28 11.52 18.71 -14.98
CA ASP A 28 11.49 19.08 -13.56
C ASP A 28 10.07 19.05 -13.00
N LEU A 29 9.08 19.52 -13.77
CA LEU A 29 7.67 19.42 -13.39
C LEU A 29 7.22 17.95 -13.29
N THR A 30 7.60 17.12 -14.27
CA THR A 30 7.28 15.68 -14.26
C THR A 30 7.92 14.97 -13.05
N ARG A 31 9.16 15.33 -12.69
CA ARG A 31 9.84 14.81 -11.48
C ARG A 31 9.16 15.28 -10.20
N ALA A 32 8.72 16.54 -10.14
CA ALA A 32 8.02 17.10 -8.98
C ALA A 32 6.66 16.44 -8.76
N GLU A 33 5.89 16.17 -9.82
CA GLU A 33 4.62 15.45 -9.76
C GLU A 33 4.81 14.00 -9.26
N GLN A 34 5.85 13.30 -9.73
CA GLN A 34 6.17 11.95 -9.27
C GLN A 34 6.56 11.91 -7.78
N ALA A 35 7.26 12.93 -7.28
CA ALA A 35 7.65 13.01 -5.87
C ALA A 35 6.45 13.14 -4.91
N GLN A 36 5.29 13.57 -5.40
CA GLN A 36 4.07 13.73 -4.60
C GLN A 36 3.22 12.44 -4.54
N LEU A 37 3.50 11.44 -5.41
CA LEU A 37 2.73 10.21 -5.46
C LEU A 37 3.04 9.31 -4.27
N THR A 38 2.01 9.03 -3.46
CA THR A 38 2.15 8.09 -2.36
C THR A 38 2.08 6.65 -2.86
N ILE A 39 2.60 5.69 -2.07
CA ILE A 39 2.40 4.27 -2.35
C ILE A 39 0.90 3.90 -2.41
N ALA A 40 0.06 4.58 -1.61
CA ALA A 40 -1.37 4.39 -1.62
C ALA A 40 -1.97 4.79 -2.98
N ASP A 41 -1.53 5.90 -3.59
CA ASP A 41 -1.99 6.32 -4.91
C ASP A 41 -1.62 5.32 -5.99
N ARG A 42 -0.38 4.80 -5.94
CA ARG A 42 0.08 3.77 -6.86
C ARG A 42 -0.73 2.47 -6.73
N LEU A 43 -1.05 2.07 -5.50
CA LEU A 43 -1.87 0.87 -5.23
C LEU A 43 -3.33 1.07 -5.64
N ARG A 44 -3.89 2.27 -5.49
CA ARG A 44 -5.25 2.60 -5.98
C ARG A 44 -5.33 2.46 -7.50
N GLY A 45 -4.31 2.91 -8.21
CA GLY A 45 -4.19 2.69 -9.66
C GLY A 45 -4.05 1.22 -10.06
N ALA A 46 -3.74 0.32 -9.12
CA ALA A 46 -3.61 -1.11 -9.33
C ALA A 46 -4.84 -1.93 -8.88
N GLN A 47 -5.95 -1.29 -8.52
CA GLN A 47 -7.20 -2.00 -8.19
C GLN A 47 -7.61 -2.96 -9.33
N GLY A 48 -7.96 -4.20 -8.97
CA GLY A 48 -8.27 -5.26 -9.92
C GLY A 48 -7.06 -5.96 -10.54
N LEU A 49 -5.83 -5.46 -10.34
CA LEU A 49 -4.60 -6.11 -10.79
C LEU A 49 -4.03 -7.02 -9.70
N GLY A 50 -3.27 -8.03 -10.13
CA GLY A 50 -2.56 -8.92 -9.22
C GLY A 50 -1.18 -8.40 -8.88
N LEU A 51 -0.88 -8.29 -7.59
CA LEU A 51 0.39 -7.84 -7.04
C LEU A 51 0.98 -8.89 -6.10
N THR A 52 2.28 -8.78 -5.85
CA THR A 52 2.95 -9.43 -4.72
C THR A 52 3.52 -8.35 -3.80
N LEU A 53 3.11 -8.38 -2.53
CA LEU A 53 3.62 -7.52 -1.47
C LEU A 53 4.64 -8.30 -0.65
N HIS A 54 5.82 -7.72 -0.49
CA HIS A 54 6.86 -8.22 0.39
C HIS A 54 6.79 -7.40 1.66
N LEU A 55 6.60 -8.09 2.78
CA LEU A 55 6.51 -7.47 4.09
C LEU A 55 7.84 -7.63 4.84
N ALA A 56 7.93 -6.96 5.99
CA ALA A 56 9.04 -7.17 6.92
C ALA A 56 9.21 -8.67 7.27
N ALA A 57 10.43 -9.04 7.70
CA ALA A 57 10.78 -10.41 8.08
C ALA A 57 10.61 -11.48 6.97
N GLY A 58 10.56 -11.07 5.70
CA GLY A 58 10.58 -11.99 4.54
C GLY A 58 9.23 -12.59 4.16
N PHE A 59 8.14 -12.15 4.80
CA PHE A 59 6.80 -12.60 4.49
C PHE A 59 6.30 -12.04 3.16
N ARG A 60 5.59 -12.85 2.37
CA ARG A 60 5.08 -12.45 1.05
C ARG A 60 3.59 -12.75 0.93
N VAL A 61 2.84 -11.79 0.41
CA VAL A 61 1.41 -11.92 0.13
C VAL A 61 1.14 -11.57 -1.33
N SER A 62 0.63 -12.54 -2.09
CA SER A 62 0.23 -12.34 -3.48
C SER A 62 -1.29 -12.39 -3.61
N GLY A 63 -1.87 -11.48 -4.38
CA GLY A 63 -3.30 -11.43 -4.58
C GLY A 63 -3.73 -10.29 -5.50
N VAL A 64 -5.03 -10.21 -5.76
CA VAL A 64 -5.63 -9.13 -6.54
C VAL A 64 -6.00 -8.00 -5.60
N VAL A 65 -5.58 -6.76 -5.92
CA VAL A 65 -5.95 -5.57 -5.14
C VAL A 65 -7.47 -5.40 -5.20
N ARG A 66 -8.11 -5.49 -4.04
CA ARG A 66 -9.56 -5.30 -3.90
C ARG A 66 -9.90 -3.89 -3.48
N GLU A 67 -9.20 -3.40 -2.47
CA GLU A 67 -9.47 -2.11 -1.86
C GLU A 67 -8.18 -1.52 -1.30
N VAL A 68 -8.07 -0.20 -1.30
CA VAL A 68 -6.94 0.53 -0.75
C VAL A 68 -7.49 1.66 0.12
N GLY A 69 -7.23 1.55 1.42
CA GLY A 69 -7.59 2.57 2.40
C GLY A 69 -6.55 3.69 2.48
N ALA A 70 -6.57 4.42 3.60
CA ALA A 70 -5.59 5.47 3.87
C ALA A 70 -4.23 4.87 4.27
N GLU A 71 -4.28 3.78 5.05
CA GLU A 71 -3.12 3.18 5.71
C GLU A 71 -3.03 1.67 5.47
N TRP A 72 -3.87 1.12 4.60
CA TRP A 72 -3.93 -0.33 4.35
C TRP A 72 -4.32 -0.67 2.91
N VAL A 73 -4.05 -1.91 2.52
CA VAL A 73 -4.49 -2.51 1.25
C VAL A 73 -5.07 -3.89 1.51
N ALA A 74 -6.21 -4.20 0.87
CA ALA A 74 -6.77 -5.55 0.84
C ALA A 74 -6.41 -6.26 -0.45
N LEU A 75 -5.87 -7.46 -0.32
CA LEU A 75 -5.65 -8.39 -1.40
C LEU A 75 -6.61 -9.56 -1.29
N ALA A 76 -7.25 -9.95 -2.39
CA ALA A 76 -7.95 -11.23 -2.49
C ALA A 76 -7.03 -12.29 -3.10
N ALA A 77 -7.03 -13.49 -2.54
CA ALA A 77 -6.36 -14.63 -3.14
C ALA A 77 -6.92 -14.90 -4.54
N ARG A 78 -6.06 -15.33 -5.47
CA ARG A 78 -6.45 -15.61 -6.86
C ARG A 78 -7.33 -16.85 -7.02
N SER A 79 -7.31 -17.76 -6.04
CA SER A 79 -7.95 -19.08 -6.09
C SER A 79 -8.96 -19.34 -4.97
N GLY A 80 -9.51 -18.31 -4.30
CA GLY A 80 -10.51 -18.53 -3.25
C GLY A 80 -11.05 -17.27 -2.58
N ALA A 81 -11.83 -17.48 -1.51
CA ALA A 81 -12.48 -16.43 -0.73
C ALA A 81 -11.55 -15.74 0.30
N ARG A 82 -10.30 -16.18 0.41
CA ARG A 82 -9.35 -15.62 1.38
C ARG A 82 -8.96 -14.20 0.98
N SER A 83 -9.10 -13.28 1.92
CA SER A 83 -8.63 -11.91 1.79
C SER A 83 -7.56 -11.64 2.85
N ALA A 84 -6.61 -10.78 2.51
CA ALA A 84 -5.58 -10.31 3.40
C ALA A 84 -5.64 -8.79 3.46
N VAL A 85 -5.64 -8.23 4.66
CA VAL A 85 -5.48 -6.80 4.91
C VAL A 85 -4.04 -6.56 5.37
N ILE A 86 -3.34 -5.67 4.69
CA ILE A 86 -1.92 -5.37 4.92
C ILE A 86 -1.79 -3.87 5.21
N PRO A 87 -1.22 -3.47 6.38
CA PRO A 87 -0.85 -2.07 6.62
C PRO A 87 0.19 -1.60 5.62
N LEU A 88 0.03 -0.40 5.07
CA LEU A 88 0.99 0.16 4.10
C LEU A 88 2.39 0.31 4.70
N ALA A 89 2.46 0.65 5.99
CA ALA A 89 3.73 0.76 6.73
C ALA A 89 4.49 -0.58 6.85
N ALA A 90 3.82 -1.73 6.67
CA ALA A 90 4.45 -3.05 6.70
C ALA A 90 5.02 -3.49 5.34
N ILE A 91 4.72 -2.76 4.26
CA ILE A 91 5.14 -3.11 2.89
C ILE A 91 6.58 -2.64 2.68
N ALA A 92 7.49 -3.59 2.47
CA ALA A 92 8.89 -3.31 2.13
C ALA A 92 9.10 -3.23 0.61
N MET A 93 8.38 -4.03 -0.18
CA MET A 93 8.49 -4.05 -1.64
C MET A 93 7.18 -4.45 -2.30
N VAL A 94 6.94 -3.97 -3.52
CA VAL A 94 5.77 -4.32 -4.33
C VAL A 94 6.21 -4.76 -5.71
N GLU A 95 5.78 -5.94 -6.13
CA GLU A 95 5.94 -6.45 -7.49
C GLU A 95 4.60 -6.41 -8.24
N GLY A 96 4.66 -6.07 -9.53
CA GLY A 96 3.48 -6.04 -10.42
C GLY A 96 2.74 -4.70 -10.49
N LEU A 97 3.26 -3.64 -9.87
CA LEU A 97 2.67 -2.30 -9.99
C LEU A 97 2.69 -1.80 -11.44
N PRO A 98 1.63 -1.14 -11.91
CA PRO A 98 1.65 -0.49 -13.22
C PRO A 98 2.69 0.64 -13.24
N SER A 99 3.28 0.87 -14.42
CA SER A 99 4.30 1.89 -14.64
C SER A 99 3.78 3.32 -14.45
N ARG A 100 2.49 3.55 -14.69
CA ARG A 100 1.81 4.82 -14.39
C ARG A 100 0.86 4.64 -13.22
N ALA A 101 1.04 5.46 -12.19
CA ALA A 101 0.01 5.66 -11.19
C ALA A 101 -1.17 6.31 -11.91
N ARG A 102 -2.33 5.64 -11.91
CA ARG A 102 -3.57 6.32 -12.27
C ARG A 102 -3.97 7.11 -11.04
N LEU A 103 -3.86 8.44 -11.10
CA LEU A 103 -4.60 9.28 -10.17
C LEU A 103 -6.06 8.90 -10.34
N VAL A 104 -6.60 8.17 -9.36
CA VAL A 104 -8.02 7.87 -9.34
C VAL A 104 -8.69 9.19 -9.06
N GLU A 105 -9.31 9.76 -10.10
CA GLU A 105 -10.13 10.95 -9.94
C GLU A 105 -11.28 10.60 -8.99
N ASP A 106 -11.25 11.27 -7.84
CA ASP A 106 -12.38 11.52 -6.96
C ASP A 106 -13.14 10.28 -6.45
N SER A 107 -12.52 9.55 -5.52
CA SER A 107 -13.34 8.89 -4.50
C SER A 107 -13.91 9.97 -3.57
N LEU A 108 -15.18 10.36 -3.76
CA LEU A 108 -15.93 11.29 -2.88
C LEU A 108 -15.93 10.90 -1.38
N ARG A 109 -15.42 9.72 -1.04
CA ARG A 109 -15.23 9.25 0.33
C ARG A 109 -13.77 9.29 0.70
N SER A 110 -13.47 9.97 1.82
CA SER A 110 -12.16 9.89 2.46
C SER A 110 -11.82 8.41 2.73
N PRO A 111 -10.63 7.94 2.35
CA PRO A 111 -10.28 6.54 2.49
C PRO A 111 -10.25 6.15 3.97
N LEU A 112 -10.71 4.93 4.27
CA LEU A 112 -10.80 4.43 5.65
C LEU A 112 -9.40 4.17 6.23
N GLY A 113 -9.18 4.58 7.48
CA GLY A 113 -7.96 4.26 8.24
C GLY A 113 -7.88 2.79 8.65
N LEU A 114 -6.71 2.34 9.08
CA LEU A 114 -6.46 0.92 9.44
C LEU A 114 -7.37 0.46 10.59
N GLY A 115 -7.55 1.28 11.63
CA GLY A 115 -8.43 0.94 12.75
C GLY A 115 -9.90 0.73 12.33
N SER A 116 -10.37 1.40 11.27
CA SER A 116 -11.75 1.25 10.78
C SER A 116 -11.99 -0.14 10.20
N VAL A 117 -11.11 -0.59 9.29
CA VAL A 117 -11.22 -1.93 8.68
C VAL A 117 -11.04 -3.03 9.71
N LEU A 118 -10.13 -2.86 10.68
CA LEU A 118 -9.95 -3.84 11.76
C LEU A 118 -11.18 -3.93 12.66
N ARG A 119 -11.87 -2.81 12.93
CA ARG A 119 -13.13 -2.80 13.69
C ARG A 119 -14.26 -3.51 12.95
N GLU A 120 -14.31 -3.39 11.63
CA GLU A 120 -15.26 -4.12 10.79
C GLU A 120 -15.02 -5.64 10.89
N ILE A 121 -13.77 -6.08 10.73
CA ILE A 121 -13.38 -7.50 10.89
C ILE A 121 -13.72 -8.01 12.31
N ALA A 122 -13.47 -7.21 13.34
CA ALA A 122 -13.81 -7.54 14.73
C ALA A 122 -15.33 -7.69 14.92
N ARG A 123 -16.12 -6.82 14.30
CA ARG A 123 -17.59 -6.84 14.36
C ARG A 123 -18.16 -8.11 13.74
N ASP A 124 -17.57 -8.56 12.63
CA ASP A 124 -17.98 -9.78 11.93
C ASP A 124 -17.58 -11.06 12.68
N ARG A 125 -16.78 -10.94 13.74
CA ARG A 125 -16.25 -12.06 14.55
C ARG A 125 -15.55 -13.13 13.70
N ALA A 126 -14.97 -12.70 12.58
CA ALA A 126 -14.23 -13.54 11.67
C ALA A 126 -13.02 -14.18 12.37
N VAL A 127 -12.73 -15.44 12.03
CA VAL A 127 -11.48 -16.07 12.43
C VAL A 127 -10.39 -15.56 11.51
N VAL A 128 -9.36 -14.96 12.10
CA VAL A 128 -8.24 -14.39 11.39
C VAL A 128 -6.94 -15.07 11.77
N ARG A 129 -6.01 -15.11 10.83
CA ARG A 129 -4.58 -15.31 11.11
C ARG A 129 -3.92 -13.95 11.07
N LEU A 130 -3.38 -13.53 12.20
CA LEU A 130 -2.64 -12.30 12.36
C LEU A 130 -1.15 -12.61 12.28
N GLU A 131 -0.45 -11.91 11.39
CA GLU A 131 1.00 -11.93 11.29
C GLU A 131 1.55 -10.62 11.86
N ALA A 132 2.43 -10.70 12.84
CA ALA A 132 3.11 -9.57 13.45
C ALA A 132 4.61 -9.84 13.56
N SER A 133 5.40 -8.78 13.74
CA SER A 133 6.85 -8.90 13.93
C SER A 133 7.25 -9.78 15.14
N GLY A 134 6.35 -9.94 16.12
CA GLY A 134 6.54 -10.80 17.28
C GLY A 134 6.06 -12.25 17.13
N GLY A 135 5.45 -12.60 15.99
CA GLY A 135 4.92 -13.94 15.73
C GLY A 135 3.54 -13.95 15.06
N SER A 136 3.03 -15.15 14.82
CA SER A 136 1.71 -15.37 14.21
C SER A 136 0.70 -15.84 15.25
N VAL A 137 -0.54 -15.37 15.16
CA VAL A 137 -1.63 -15.76 16.05
C VAL A 137 -2.90 -16.02 15.24
N ILE A 138 -3.53 -17.18 15.46
CA ILE A 138 -4.85 -17.46 14.91
C ILE A 138 -5.89 -17.25 15.99
N GLY A 139 -6.91 -16.44 15.70
CA GLY A 139 -7.87 -16.06 16.70
C GLY A 139 -9.01 -15.20 16.17
N ARG A 140 -9.69 -14.52 17.08
CA ARG A 140 -10.69 -13.49 16.76
C ARG A 140 -10.27 -12.17 17.36
N ILE A 141 -10.43 -11.09 16.60
CA ILE A 141 -10.19 -9.75 17.10
C ILE A 141 -11.27 -9.44 18.14
N ALA A 142 -10.84 -9.16 19.37
CA ALA A 142 -11.72 -8.96 20.50
C ALA A 142 -11.91 -7.48 20.83
N ALA A 143 -10.94 -6.62 20.50
CA ALA A 143 -11.06 -5.16 20.56
C ALA A 143 -10.04 -4.50 19.61
N VAL A 144 -10.34 -3.28 19.18
CA VAL A 144 -9.44 -2.45 18.36
C VAL A 144 -9.42 -1.05 18.94
N GLY A 145 -8.24 -0.62 19.40
CA GLY A 145 -7.97 0.72 19.91
C GLY A 145 -7.60 1.71 18.81
N ALA A 146 -6.85 2.73 19.20
CA ALA A 146 -6.33 3.75 18.29
C ALA A 146 -5.10 3.27 17.51
N ASP A 147 -4.23 2.51 18.18
CA ASP A 147 -2.91 2.11 17.70
C ASP A 147 -2.57 0.63 18.00
N ALA A 148 -3.50 -0.11 18.60
CA ALA A 148 -3.34 -1.51 18.94
C ALA A 148 -4.67 -2.27 18.82
N LEU A 149 -4.59 -3.60 18.72
CA LEU A 149 -5.75 -4.49 18.78
C LEU A 149 -5.50 -5.63 19.76
N ASP A 150 -6.58 -6.20 20.29
CA ASP A 150 -6.53 -7.42 21.07
C ASP A 150 -7.07 -8.59 20.25
N ILE A 151 -6.34 -9.70 20.26
CA ILE A 151 -6.77 -10.96 19.66
C ILE A 151 -6.91 -12.04 20.74
N SER A 152 -8.04 -12.74 20.72
CA SER A 152 -8.23 -13.95 21.53
C SER A 152 -7.79 -15.16 20.72
N SER A 153 -6.72 -15.84 21.17
CA SER A 153 -6.18 -17.01 20.48
C SER A 153 -7.16 -18.20 20.48
N LEU A 154 -7.16 -18.97 19.40
CA LEU A 154 -7.89 -20.24 19.31
C LEU A 154 -6.95 -21.42 19.64
N PRO A 155 -7.42 -22.46 20.34
CA PRO A 155 -6.57 -23.59 20.78
C PRO A 155 -5.86 -24.38 19.66
N THR A 156 -6.32 -24.25 18.41
CA THR A 156 -5.87 -25.04 17.25
C THR A 156 -4.92 -24.28 16.31
N GLY A 157 -4.25 -23.21 16.78
CA GLY A 157 -3.57 -22.23 15.92
C GLY A 157 -2.07 -21.97 16.09
N GLU A 158 -1.35 -22.77 16.88
CA GLU A 158 0.11 -22.83 17.11
C GLU A 158 0.83 -21.74 17.97
N SER A 159 2.09 -22.09 18.33
CA SER A 159 2.93 -21.81 19.50
C SER A 159 2.89 -20.39 20.10
N THR A 160 2.07 -20.21 21.13
CA THR A 160 2.27 -19.18 22.17
C THR A 160 2.63 -19.88 23.47
N THR A 161 3.63 -19.36 24.20
CA THR A 161 4.13 -19.91 25.46
C THR A 161 3.13 -19.80 26.63
N VAL A 162 1.96 -19.19 26.40
CA VAL A 162 0.97 -18.91 27.44
C VAL A 162 -0.17 -19.94 27.37
N PRO A 163 -0.40 -20.75 28.43
CA PRO A 163 -1.48 -21.73 28.45
C PRO A 163 -2.85 -21.03 28.58
N GLY A 164 -3.83 -21.46 27.78
CA GLY A 164 -5.21 -20.97 27.80
C GLY A 164 -5.54 -20.02 26.64
N SER A 165 -6.82 -19.62 26.52
CA SER A 165 -7.27 -18.59 25.57
C SER A 165 -6.66 -17.23 25.94
N ALA A 166 -5.37 -17.06 25.65
CA ALA A 166 -4.62 -15.87 25.96
C ALA A 166 -5.12 -14.73 25.05
N ARG A 167 -5.49 -13.62 25.67
CA ARG A 167 -5.72 -12.36 24.98
C ARG A 167 -4.36 -11.72 24.74
N ILE A 168 -4.00 -11.51 23.48
CA ILE A 168 -2.72 -10.94 23.07
C ILE A 168 -3.01 -9.56 22.47
N THR A 169 -2.31 -8.55 22.96
CA THR A 169 -2.37 -7.19 22.39
C THR A 169 -1.25 -7.03 21.36
N VAL A 170 -1.61 -6.52 20.18
CA VAL A 170 -0.69 -6.29 19.06
C VAL A 170 -0.75 -4.82 18.65
N ALA A 171 0.39 -4.14 18.66
CA ALA A 171 0.51 -2.79 18.14
C ALA A 171 0.37 -2.77 16.62
N PHE A 172 -0.26 -1.74 16.06
CA PHE A 172 -0.42 -1.58 14.61
C PHE A 172 0.93 -1.46 13.90
N SER A 173 1.93 -0.85 14.54
CA SER A 173 3.30 -0.75 14.02
C SER A 173 4.00 -2.11 13.91
N ALA A 174 3.57 -3.11 14.67
CA ALA A 174 4.09 -4.48 14.59
C ALA A 174 3.24 -5.37 13.67
N LEU A 175 2.07 -4.90 13.22
CA LEU A 175 1.16 -5.67 12.39
C LEU A 175 1.67 -5.75 10.96
N GLN A 176 1.82 -6.97 10.46
CA GLN A 176 2.27 -7.23 9.09
C GLN A 176 1.09 -7.57 8.18
N ALA A 177 0.24 -8.51 8.58
CA ALA A 177 -0.93 -8.88 7.81
C ALA A 177 -2.05 -9.44 8.68
N VAL A 178 -3.29 -9.24 8.25
CA VAL A 178 -4.47 -9.93 8.79
C VAL A 178 -5.11 -10.71 7.67
N GLN A 179 -5.07 -12.04 7.77
CA GLN A 179 -5.67 -12.94 6.79
C GLN A 179 -7.02 -13.45 7.29
N LEU A 180 -8.06 -13.23 6.49
CA LEU A 180 -9.39 -13.77 6.70
C LEU A 180 -9.46 -15.16 6.06
N ARG A 181 -9.98 -16.14 6.81
CA ARG A 181 -10.11 -17.52 6.35
C ARG A 181 -11.41 -17.80 5.63
#